data_AF-A0A1X1ZQP1-F1
#
_entry.id   AF-A0A1X1ZQP1-F1
#
_cell.length_a   1.000
_cell.length_b   1.000
_cell.length_c   1.000
_cell.angle_alpha   90.00
_cell.angle_beta   90.00
_cell.angle_gamma   90.00
#
_symmetry.space_group_name_H-M   'P 1'
#
loop_
_entity.id
_entity.type
_entity.pdbx_description
1 polymer ?
#
loop_
_entity_poly.entity_id
_entity_poly.type
_entity_poly.pdbx_seq_one_letter_code
_entity_poly.pdbx_strand_id
1 'polypeptide(L)'
;MRADTDTLNLARRRARNLDDQLARAEAAAARSLAQTPAHTYDLGADLDQLQAEVDFLDAASAASPAALYTPPPAALDGLDDAHRRAVSALTTNIHSVQLLHLHPGADKTATLSALADTAHHHNKTTLAVTGSDNAPDHTYADTTTSIDDYRADLTAQRHKPPLGSLIIVDDADTLTPAQLRWLAHTAAATNTKLVLVATPGDRQPTHTLIAVLTNDLPNTQHLGTPDPGRTQPRTAIERAEHYLAATSTPSPERSRAVEVLYQRTQVLAQLRDIAATAQRLDSIAERDRTRGRHQNRGNGLEL
;
A
#
# COMPACT_ATOMS: atom_id res chain seq x y z
N MET A 1 -63.07 -1.85 31.89
CA MET A 1 -63.27 -0.96 30.73
C MET A 1 -62.49 0.36 30.78
N ARG A 2 -62.34 1.07 31.91
CA ARG A 2 -61.54 2.32 31.96
C ARG A 2 -60.03 2.12 31.75
N ALA A 3 -59.46 1.06 32.33
CA ALA A 3 -58.03 0.76 32.24
C ALA A 3 -57.55 0.50 30.80
N ASP A 4 -58.34 -0.23 29.99
CA ASP A 4 -58.01 -0.48 28.57
C ASP A 4 -57.99 0.80 27.73
N THR A 5 -58.94 1.72 27.99
CA THR A 5 -59.02 3.00 27.30
C THR A 5 -57.82 3.89 27.62
N ASP A 6 -57.34 3.87 28.86
CA ASP A 6 -56.18 4.64 29.29
C ASP A 6 -54.88 4.08 28.68
N THR A 7 -54.72 2.75 28.62
CA THR A 7 -53.59 2.12 27.92
C THR A 7 -53.59 2.41 26.43
N LEU A 8 -54.75 2.43 25.78
CA LEU A 8 -54.88 2.69 24.35
C LEU A 8 -54.60 4.17 24.02
N ASN A 9 -55.03 5.08 24.89
CA ASN A 9 -54.71 6.51 24.79
C ASN A 9 -53.23 6.80 25.05
N LEU A 10 -52.57 6.02 25.92
CA LEU A 10 -51.15 6.12 26.19
C LEU A 10 -50.32 5.59 25.00
N ALA A 11 -50.73 4.47 24.41
CA ALA A 11 -50.12 3.93 23.19
C ALA A 11 -50.21 4.90 22.01
N ARG A 12 -51.39 5.52 21.79
CA ARG A 12 -51.56 6.56 20.74
C ARG A 12 -50.68 7.78 20.96
N ARG A 13 -50.48 8.21 22.21
CA ARG A 13 -49.58 9.33 22.54
C ARG A 13 -48.12 8.98 22.28
N ARG A 14 -47.70 7.75 22.59
CA ARG A 14 -46.35 7.26 22.29
C ARG A 14 -46.09 7.15 20.80
N ALA A 15 -47.05 6.63 20.03
CA ALA A 15 -46.93 6.53 18.57
C ALA A 15 -46.71 7.92 17.94
N ARG A 16 -47.56 8.90 18.29
CA ARG A 16 -47.39 10.29 17.81
C ARG A 16 -46.04 10.90 18.20
N ASN A 17 -45.57 10.64 19.42
CA ASN A 17 -44.27 11.15 19.86
C ASN A 17 -43.11 10.55 19.07
N LEU A 18 -43.19 9.27 18.71
CA LEU A 18 -42.19 8.61 17.85
C LEU A 18 -42.21 9.17 16.43
N ASP A 19 -43.40 9.39 15.86
CA ASP A 19 -43.53 10.02 14.54
C ASP A 19 -42.94 11.45 14.54
N ASP A 20 -43.21 12.23 15.59
CA ASP A 20 -42.65 13.58 15.76
C ASP A 20 -41.12 13.56 15.97
N GLN A 21 -40.58 12.51 16.59
CA GLN A 21 -39.13 12.33 16.75
C GLN A 21 -38.48 11.93 15.42
N LEU A 22 -39.11 11.01 14.67
CA LEU A 22 -38.65 10.58 13.36
C LEU A 22 -38.64 11.76 12.38
N ALA A 23 -39.72 12.52 12.28
CA ALA A 23 -39.80 13.69 11.41
C ALA A 23 -38.74 14.75 11.77
N ARG A 24 -38.42 14.93 13.05
CA ARG A 24 -37.33 15.83 13.49
C ARG A 24 -35.95 15.28 13.15
N ALA A 25 -35.73 13.97 13.30
CA ALA A 25 -34.48 13.32 12.93
C ALA A 25 -34.26 13.37 11.41
N GLU A 26 -35.30 13.11 10.62
CA GLU A 26 -35.28 13.24 9.16
C GLU A 26 -35.03 14.68 8.73
N ALA A 27 -35.69 15.66 9.34
CA ALA A 27 -35.43 17.07 9.06
C ALA A 27 -34.02 17.51 9.50
N ALA A 28 -33.47 16.95 10.57
CA ALA A 28 -32.10 17.20 11.01
C ALA A 28 -31.08 16.55 10.05
N ALA A 29 -31.33 15.33 9.60
CA ALA A 29 -30.50 14.63 8.61
C ALA A 29 -30.57 15.31 7.24
N ALA A 30 -31.75 15.70 6.78
CA ALA A 30 -31.94 16.45 5.54
C ALA A 30 -31.27 17.83 5.60
N ARG A 31 -31.33 18.52 6.76
CA ARG A 31 -30.58 19.77 6.97
C ARG A 31 -29.07 19.52 7.04
N SER A 32 -28.61 18.46 7.70
CA SER A 32 -27.18 18.10 7.72
C SER A 32 -26.68 17.77 6.31
N LEU A 33 -27.49 17.09 5.49
CA LEU A 33 -27.18 16.77 4.10
C LEU A 33 -27.24 18.01 3.21
N ALA A 34 -28.23 18.88 3.38
CA ALA A 34 -28.36 20.14 2.64
C ALA A 34 -27.32 21.19 3.05
N GLN A 35 -26.85 21.15 4.30
CA GLN A 35 -25.73 21.95 4.83
C GLN A 35 -24.37 21.32 4.57
N THR A 36 -24.33 20.05 4.12
CA THR A 36 -23.13 19.45 3.53
C THR A 36 -23.14 19.92 2.09
N PRO A 37 -22.37 20.98 1.73
CA PRO A 37 -22.43 21.46 0.38
C PRO A 37 -21.83 20.36 -0.49
N ALA A 38 -22.59 19.86 -1.46
CA ALA A 38 -22.02 19.22 -2.65
C ALA A 38 -21.23 20.26 -3.50
N HIS A 39 -20.64 21.28 -2.86
CA HIS A 39 -20.05 22.51 -3.39
C HIS A 39 -18.69 22.83 -2.74
N THR A 40 -17.90 21.81 -2.39
CA THR A 40 -16.50 22.04 -2.00
C THR A 40 -15.52 21.12 -2.73
N TYR A 41 -16.00 20.04 -3.33
CA TYR A 41 -15.19 19.18 -4.17
C TYR A 41 -15.35 19.58 -5.64
N ASP A 42 -14.31 20.21 -6.18
CA ASP A 42 -14.19 20.46 -7.61
C ASP A 42 -13.47 19.26 -8.26
N LEU A 43 -14.25 18.36 -8.87
CA LEU A 43 -13.70 17.21 -9.57
C LEU A 43 -12.69 17.65 -10.63
N GLY A 44 -12.97 18.73 -11.36
CA GLY A 44 -12.11 19.23 -12.43
C GLY A 44 -10.72 19.62 -11.94
N ALA A 45 -10.64 20.27 -10.78
CA ALA A 45 -9.37 20.64 -10.15
C ALA A 45 -8.56 19.42 -9.66
N ASP A 46 -9.24 18.33 -9.30
CA ASP A 46 -8.61 17.12 -8.76
C ASP A 46 -8.25 16.08 -9.84
N LEU A 47 -8.67 16.26 -11.09
CA LEU A 47 -8.45 15.28 -12.17
C LEU A 47 -6.97 14.94 -12.39
N ASP A 48 -6.09 15.95 -12.31
CA ASP A 48 -4.66 15.72 -12.52
C ASP A 48 -4.02 15.01 -11.32
N GLN A 49 -4.53 15.25 -10.11
CA GLN A 49 -4.13 14.49 -8.93
C GLN A 49 -4.63 13.04 -9.01
N LEU A 50 -5.89 12.83 -9.44
CA LEU A 50 -6.47 11.51 -9.67
C LEU A 50 -5.65 10.72 -10.68
N GLN A 51 -5.28 11.33 -11.82
CA GLN A 51 -4.41 10.70 -12.81
C GLN A 51 -3.06 10.34 -12.20
N ALA A 52 -2.42 11.28 -11.47
CA ALA A 52 -1.12 11.03 -10.87
C ALA A 52 -1.13 9.91 -9.83
N GLU A 53 -2.23 9.74 -9.08
CA GLU A 53 -2.43 8.62 -8.15
C GLU A 53 -2.53 7.28 -8.87
N VAL A 54 -3.32 7.22 -9.95
CA VAL A 54 -3.49 5.98 -10.74
C VAL A 54 -2.22 5.61 -11.50
N ASP A 55 -1.54 6.59 -12.11
CA ASP A 55 -0.25 6.38 -12.78
C ASP A 55 0.81 5.84 -11.81
N PHE A 56 0.82 6.37 -10.58
CA PHE A 56 1.73 5.89 -9.54
C PHE A 56 1.40 4.46 -9.11
N LEU A 57 0.11 4.13 -8.95
CA LEU A 57 -0.33 2.78 -8.62
C LEU A 57 0.06 1.79 -9.72
N ASP A 58 -0.12 2.17 -10.99
CA ASP A 58 0.31 1.36 -12.14
C ASP A 58 1.82 1.11 -12.11
N ALA A 59 2.62 2.16 -11.96
CA ALA A 59 4.07 2.05 -11.85
C ALA A 59 4.51 1.16 -10.67
N ALA A 60 3.85 1.28 -9.52
CA ALA A 60 4.11 0.47 -8.34
C ALA A 60 3.68 -0.99 -8.49
N SER A 61 2.74 -1.27 -9.40
CA SER A 61 2.22 -2.62 -9.66
C SER A 61 3.15 -3.51 -10.48
N ALA A 62 4.14 -2.91 -11.14
CA ALA A 62 5.06 -3.62 -12.02
C ALA A 62 5.82 -4.75 -11.29
N ALA A 63 6.11 -5.82 -12.02
CA ALA A 63 6.85 -6.96 -11.48
C ALA A 63 8.38 -6.76 -11.61
N SER A 64 9.11 -7.15 -10.58
CA SER A 64 10.58 -7.31 -10.59
C SER A 64 10.97 -8.74 -10.21
N PRO A 65 10.86 -9.73 -11.11
CA PRO A 65 11.17 -11.14 -10.80
C PRO A 65 12.63 -11.38 -10.38
N ALA A 66 13.58 -10.52 -10.80
CA ALA A 66 14.98 -10.64 -10.40
C ALA A 66 15.20 -10.27 -8.93
N ALA A 67 14.21 -9.64 -8.30
CA ALA A 67 14.26 -9.07 -6.97
C ALA A 67 13.38 -9.86 -5.97
N LEU A 68 13.17 -11.16 -6.25
CA LEU A 68 12.57 -12.14 -5.36
C LEU A 68 13.66 -12.79 -4.51
N TYR A 69 13.53 -12.70 -3.19
CA TYR A 69 14.47 -13.31 -2.26
C TYR A 69 13.72 -14.25 -1.32
N THR A 70 14.32 -15.39 -1.03
CA THR A 70 13.87 -16.25 0.07
C THR A 70 14.70 -15.91 1.31
N PRO A 71 14.08 -15.44 2.41
CA PRO A 71 14.81 -15.15 3.65
C PRO A 71 15.52 -16.41 4.18
N PRO A 72 16.84 -16.36 4.44
CA PRO A 72 17.50 -17.42 5.17
C PRO A 72 17.05 -17.39 6.64
N PRO A 73 17.02 -18.54 7.36
CA PRO A 73 16.66 -18.58 8.78
C PRO A 73 17.45 -17.60 9.64
N ALA A 74 18.76 -17.46 9.36
CA ALA A 74 19.66 -16.56 10.09
C ALA A 74 19.25 -15.08 10.01
N ALA A 75 18.69 -14.61 8.88
CA ALA A 75 18.22 -13.23 8.75
C ALA A 75 16.92 -12.97 9.54
N LEU A 76 16.20 -14.03 9.91
CA LEU A 76 14.97 -13.96 10.68
C LEU A 76 15.20 -14.23 12.17
N ASP A 77 16.42 -14.56 12.58
CA ASP A 77 16.75 -14.84 13.97
C ASP A 77 16.64 -13.57 14.82
N GLY A 78 16.05 -13.69 16.01
CA GLY A 78 15.84 -12.56 16.93
C GLY A 78 14.65 -11.65 16.59
N LEU A 79 14.06 -11.79 15.40
CA LEU A 79 12.81 -11.11 15.05
C LEU A 79 11.59 -11.78 15.67
N ASP A 80 10.61 -10.98 16.09
CA ASP A 80 9.31 -11.50 16.48
C ASP A 80 8.50 -12.01 15.26
N ASP A 81 7.38 -12.66 15.54
CA ASP A 81 6.49 -13.22 14.51
C ASP A 81 5.98 -12.19 13.49
N ALA A 82 5.70 -10.95 13.91
CA ALA A 82 5.18 -9.92 13.02
C ALA A 82 6.28 -9.44 12.06
N HIS A 83 7.47 -9.17 12.58
CA HIS A 83 8.63 -8.75 11.80
C HIS A 83 9.07 -9.85 10.83
N ARG A 84 9.10 -11.12 11.27
CA ARG A 84 9.42 -12.26 10.38
C ARG A 84 8.43 -12.39 9.21
N ARG A 85 7.13 -12.25 9.48
CA ARG A 85 6.10 -12.29 8.43
C ARG A 85 6.24 -11.11 7.47
N ALA A 86 6.49 -9.90 7.97
CA ALA A 86 6.67 -8.72 7.13
C ALA A 86 7.91 -8.84 6.22
N VAL A 87 9.08 -9.21 6.77
CA VAL A 87 10.31 -9.43 5.98
C VAL A 87 10.09 -10.50 4.92
N SER A 88 9.46 -11.62 5.28
CA SER A 88 9.14 -12.68 4.32
C SER A 88 8.20 -12.19 3.22
N ALA A 89 7.10 -11.52 3.59
CA ALA A 89 6.14 -11.00 2.62
C ALA A 89 6.77 -9.98 1.67
N LEU A 90 7.60 -9.06 2.17
CA LEU A 90 8.27 -8.05 1.34
C LEU A 90 9.24 -8.69 0.33
N THR A 91 10.05 -9.64 0.79
CA THR A 91 11.14 -10.25 0.00
C THR A 91 10.65 -11.28 -1.01
N THR A 92 9.58 -12.01 -0.70
CA THR A 92 8.99 -13.01 -1.62
C THR A 92 7.93 -12.43 -2.55
N ASN A 93 7.64 -11.13 -2.45
CA ASN A 93 6.68 -10.49 -3.35
C ASN A 93 7.32 -10.16 -4.71
N ILE A 94 6.65 -10.52 -5.79
CA ILE A 94 7.10 -10.29 -7.16
C ILE A 94 7.03 -8.82 -7.59
N HIS A 95 6.22 -7.99 -6.95
CA HIS A 95 6.09 -6.57 -7.31
C HIS A 95 7.35 -5.78 -6.93
N SER A 96 7.72 -4.84 -7.81
CA SER A 96 8.91 -4.01 -7.72
C SER A 96 8.84 -3.09 -6.51
N VAL A 97 7.69 -2.46 -6.27
CA VAL A 97 7.47 -1.54 -5.16
C VAL A 97 6.71 -2.25 -4.04
N GLN A 98 7.18 -2.06 -2.80
CA GLN A 98 6.50 -2.48 -1.59
C GLN A 98 6.50 -1.33 -0.58
N LEU A 99 5.41 -1.21 0.17
CA LEU A 99 5.30 -0.25 1.25
C LEU A 99 5.39 -0.98 2.60
N LEU A 100 6.26 -0.46 3.47
CA LEU A 100 6.39 -0.84 4.87
C LEU A 100 6.01 0.37 5.74
N HIS A 101 4.86 0.29 6.39
CA HIS A 101 4.48 1.23 7.45
C HIS A 101 5.06 0.76 8.77
N LEU A 102 5.87 1.61 9.37
CA LEU A 102 6.36 1.44 10.71
C LEU A 102 5.53 2.31 11.64
N HIS A 103 4.96 1.73 12.69
CA HIS A 103 4.22 2.45 13.72
C HIS A 103 5.02 2.43 15.04
N PRO A 104 4.64 3.24 16.05
CA PRO A 104 5.29 3.18 17.36
C PRO A 104 5.37 1.74 17.89
N GLY A 105 6.56 1.37 18.39
CA GLY A 105 6.87 0.03 18.87
C GLY A 105 7.39 -0.95 17.82
N ALA A 106 7.47 -0.58 16.54
CA ALA A 106 8.15 -1.39 15.53
C ALA A 106 9.68 -1.27 15.64
N ASP A 107 10.40 -2.38 15.48
CA ASP A 107 11.86 -2.40 15.40
C ASP A 107 12.31 -2.16 13.96
N LYS A 108 12.43 -0.87 13.60
CA LYS A 108 12.90 -0.41 12.29
C LYS A 108 14.25 -1.03 11.94
N THR A 109 15.22 -0.91 12.85
CA THR A 109 16.60 -1.32 12.60
C THR A 109 16.68 -2.82 12.33
N ALA A 110 16.06 -3.65 13.18
CA ALA A 110 16.08 -5.09 12.97
C ALA A 110 15.36 -5.50 11.67
N THR A 111 14.25 -4.83 11.32
CA THR A 111 13.55 -5.10 10.05
C THR A 111 14.41 -4.78 8.83
N LEU A 112 15.02 -3.60 8.79
CA LEU A 112 15.82 -3.17 7.63
C LEU A 112 17.11 -3.97 7.51
N SER A 113 17.76 -4.30 8.63
CA SER A 113 18.89 -5.23 8.65
C SER A 113 18.51 -6.61 8.10
N ALA A 114 17.38 -7.18 8.53
CA ALA A 114 16.92 -8.48 8.02
C ALA A 114 16.59 -8.47 6.52
N LEU A 115 16.04 -7.35 5.99
CA LEU A 115 15.84 -7.17 4.55
C LEU A 115 17.17 -7.13 3.80
N ALA A 116 18.15 -6.38 4.31
CA ALA A 116 19.48 -6.30 3.72
C ALA A 116 20.21 -7.65 3.76
N ASP A 117 20.24 -8.32 4.91
CA ASP A 117 20.83 -9.66 5.09
C ASP A 117 20.19 -10.67 4.14
N THR A 118 18.88 -10.59 3.94
CA THR A 118 18.18 -11.42 2.96
C THR A 118 18.64 -11.12 1.54
N ALA A 119 18.79 -9.85 1.15
CA ALA A 119 19.30 -9.49 -0.17
C ALA A 119 20.77 -9.95 -0.36
N HIS A 120 21.62 -9.74 0.64
CA HIS A 120 23.03 -10.16 0.63
C HIS A 120 23.18 -11.67 0.54
N HIS A 121 22.31 -12.45 1.18
CA HIS A 121 22.29 -13.91 1.05
C HIS A 121 22.11 -14.37 -0.41
N HIS A 122 21.41 -13.56 -1.23
CA HIS A 122 21.22 -13.79 -2.66
C HIS A 122 22.25 -13.07 -3.54
N ASN A 123 23.35 -12.59 -2.94
CA ASN A 123 24.42 -11.81 -3.58
C ASN A 123 23.90 -10.53 -4.26
N LYS A 124 22.90 -9.88 -3.64
CA LYS A 124 22.32 -8.62 -4.11
C LYS A 124 22.81 -7.47 -3.24
N THR A 125 22.97 -6.31 -3.87
CA THR A 125 23.37 -5.09 -3.16
C THR A 125 22.16 -4.39 -2.58
N THR A 126 22.37 -3.72 -1.45
CA THR A 126 21.38 -2.91 -0.76
C THR A 126 21.78 -1.44 -0.82
N LEU A 127 20.89 -0.59 -1.35
CA LEU A 127 21.08 0.86 -1.47
C LEU A 127 20.05 1.57 -0.58
N ALA A 128 20.51 2.41 0.34
CA ALA A 128 19.65 3.36 1.03
C ALA A 128 19.56 4.66 0.22
N VAL A 129 18.32 5.09 -0.07
CA VAL A 129 18.04 6.34 -0.77
C VAL A 129 17.29 7.27 0.17
N THR A 130 17.80 8.49 0.32
CA THR A 130 17.27 9.46 1.28
C THR A 130 16.73 10.70 0.58
N GLY A 131 15.80 11.40 1.23
CA GLY A 131 15.25 12.66 0.71
C GLY A 131 16.22 13.85 0.77
N SER A 132 17.33 13.73 1.53
CA SER A 132 18.32 14.80 1.70
C SER A 132 19.73 14.26 1.84
N ASP A 133 20.71 15.04 1.37
CA ASP A 133 22.14 14.68 1.35
C ASP A 133 22.78 14.49 2.73
N ASN A 134 22.14 14.98 3.82
CA ASN A 134 22.67 14.93 5.18
C ASN A 134 22.01 13.86 6.08
N ALA A 135 21.46 12.81 5.46
CA ALA A 135 20.88 11.72 6.23
C ALA A 135 21.97 10.90 6.97
N PRO A 136 21.67 10.35 8.16
CA PRO A 136 22.61 9.50 8.88
C PRO A 136 23.01 8.29 8.02
N ASP A 137 24.21 7.77 8.26
CA ASP A 137 24.67 6.55 7.58
C ASP A 137 23.76 5.37 7.94
N HIS A 138 23.29 4.64 6.93
CA HIS A 138 22.39 3.51 7.10
C HIS A 138 23.22 2.23 7.16
N THR A 139 23.52 1.76 8.37
CA THR A 139 24.40 0.60 8.62
C THR A 139 23.94 -0.71 7.97
N TYR A 140 22.67 -0.80 7.55
CA TYR A 140 22.13 -1.94 6.81
C TYR A 140 22.44 -1.90 5.30
N ALA A 141 22.87 -0.77 4.75
CA ALA A 141 23.06 -0.59 3.31
C ALA A 141 24.54 -0.63 2.91
N ASP A 142 24.82 -1.11 1.70
CA ASP A 142 26.19 -1.08 1.13
C ASP A 142 26.57 0.33 0.71
N THR A 143 25.58 1.10 0.27
CA THR A 143 25.72 2.48 -0.19
C THR A 143 24.51 3.29 0.31
N THR A 144 24.77 4.53 0.72
CA THR A 144 23.74 5.53 1.03
C THR A 144 23.89 6.71 0.06
N THR A 145 22.80 7.17 -0.53
CA THR A 145 22.79 8.31 -1.47
C THR A 145 21.51 9.12 -1.31
N SER A 146 21.54 10.40 -1.70
CA SER A 146 20.29 11.13 -1.89
C SER A 146 19.59 10.71 -3.18
N ILE A 147 18.28 10.93 -3.22
CA ILE A 147 17.46 10.65 -4.41
C ILE A 147 17.86 11.49 -5.63
N ASP A 148 18.33 12.72 -5.42
CA ASP A 148 18.73 13.59 -6.53
C ASP A 148 20.06 13.12 -7.14
N ASP A 149 21.02 12.72 -6.31
CA ASP A 149 22.28 12.13 -6.77
C ASP A 149 22.05 10.78 -7.45
N TYR A 150 21.22 9.92 -6.85
CA TYR A 150 20.87 8.63 -7.43
C TYR A 150 20.22 8.78 -8.82
N ARG A 151 19.31 9.76 -8.95
CA ARG A 151 18.68 10.10 -10.22
C ARG A 151 19.67 10.64 -11.23
N ALA A 152 20.58 11.53 -10.81
CA ALA A 152 21.61 12.08 -11.68
C ALA A 152 22.55 10.98 -12.21
N ASP A 153 22.98 10.07 -11.33
CA ASP A 153 23.88 8.97 -11.68
C ASP A 153 23.26 7.96 -12.64
N LEU A 154 22.00 7.61 -12.42
CA LEU A 154 21.29 6.69 -13.30
C LEU A 154 21.02 7.32 -14.67
N THR A 155 20.65 8.60 -14.69
CA THR A 155 20.40 9.36 -15.93
C THR A 155 21.69 9.51 -16.75
N ALA A 156 22.81 9.77 -16.09
CA ALA A 156 24.13 9.85 -16.72
C ALA A 156 24.74 8.48 -17.04
N GLN A 157 24.05 7.37 -16.75
CA GLN A 157 24.54 5.99 -16.88
C GLN A 157 25.88 5.73 -16.17
N ARG A 158 26.19 6.51 -15.12
CA ARG A 158 27.43 6.37 -14.35
C ARG A 158 27.37 5.17 -13.42
N HIS A 159 26.20 4.94 -12.83
CA HIS A 159 25.97 3.82 -11.94
C HIS A 159 24.57 3.27 -12.16
N LYS A 160 24.48 2.01 -12.59
CA LYS A 160 23.22 1.27 -12.68
C LYS A 160 23.24 0.18 -11.61
N PRO A 161 22.21 0.10 -10.75
CA PRO A 161 22.14 -0.99 -9.79
C PRO A 161 22.11 -2.34 -10.52
N PRO A 162 22.81 -3.36 -10.02
CA PRO A 162 22.65 -4.73 -10.49
C PRO A 162 21.19 -5.19 -10.53
N LEU A 163 20.91 -6.17 -11.41
CA LEU A 163 19.59 -6.78 -11.48
C LEU A 163 19.23 -7.43 -10.15
N GLY A 164 18.04 -7.11 -9.63
CA GLY A 164 17.60 -7.60 -8.33
C GLY A 164 18.33 -6.96 -7.15
N SER A 165 18.87 -5.74 -7.27
CA SER A 165 19.29 -4.98 -6.09
C SER A 165 18.09 -4.56 -5.25
N LEU A 166 18.31 -4.39 -3.94
CA LEU A 166 17.34 -3.87 -2.99
C LEU A 166 17.58 -2.37 -2.78
N ILE A 167 16.56 -1.56 -3.01
CA ILE A 167 16.56 -0.11 -2.77
C ILE A 167 15.60 0.13 -1.61
N ILE A 168 16.08 0.75 -0.54
CA ILE A 168 15.28 1.12 0.63
C ILE A 168 15.22 2.64 0.67
N VAL A 169 14.00 3.19 0.73
CA VAL A 169 13.78 4.62 0.94
C VAL A 169 13.22 4.80 2.33
N ASP A 170 14.05 5.36 3.21
CA ASP A 170 13.62 5.76 4.54
C ASP A 170 12.83 7.07 4.49
N ASP A 171 11.80 7.16 5.33
CA ASP A 171 10.92 8.31 5.46
C ASP A 171 10.36 8.78 4.11
N ALA A 172 9.81 7.81 3.37
CA ALA A 172 9.27 8.00 2.02
C ALA A 172 8.13 9.03 1.95
N ASP A 173 7.49 9.35 3.08
CA ASP A 173 6.49 10.41 3.24
C ASP A 173 7.08 11.83 3.10
N THR A 174 8.41 11.95 3.17
CA THR A 174 9.12 13.23 2.95
C THR A 174 9.40 13.51 1.47
N LEU A 175 9.31 12.49 0.60
CA LEU A 175 9.58 12.63 -0.82
C LEU A 175 8.45 13.36 -1.56
N THR A 176 8.80 14.01 -2.67
CA THR A 176 7.81 14.63 -3.54
C THR A 176 7.08 13.58 -4.41
N PRO A 177 5.87 13.88 -4.90
CA PRO A 177 5.17 12.99 -5.84
C PRO A 177 5.95 12.67 -7.12
N ALA A 178 6.78 13.59 -7.60
CA ALA A 178 7.62 13.36 -8.79
C ALA A 178 8.73 12.35 -8.48
N GLN A 179 9.37 12.47 -7.31
CA GLN A 179 10.40 11.56 -6.83
C GLN A 179 9.87 10.13 -6.64
N LEU A 180 8.72 9.96 -5.98
CA LEU A 180 8.11 8.64 -5.79
C LEU A 180 7.74 7.96 -7.11
N ARG A 181 7.12 8.70 -8.05
CA ARG A 181 6.81 8.18 -9.39
C ARG A 181 8.07 7.77 -10.15
N TRP A 182 9.11 8.61 -10.11
CA TRP A 182 10.38 8.29 -10.75
C TRP A 182 11.01 7.02 -10.16
N LEU A 183 11.00 6.86 -8.84
CA LEU A 183 11.50 5.67 -8.17
C LEU A 183 10.73 4.42 -8.56
N ALA A 184 9.39 4.47 -8.59
CA ALA A 184 8.55 3.34 -8.96
C ALA A 184 8.81 2.87 -10.40
N HIS A 185 8.84 3.80 -11.36
CA HIS A 185 9.19 3.48 -12.75
C HIS A 185 10.61 2.95 -12.88
N THR A 186 11.55 3.55 -12.16
CA THR A 186 12.95 3.14 -12.19
C THR A 186 13.10 1.72 -11.68
N ALA A 187 12.51 1.39 -10.54
CA ALA A 187 12.59 0.05 -9.95
C ALA A 187 12.05 -1.04 -10.89
N ALA A 188 10.94 -0.75 -11.59
CA ALA A 188 10.40 -1.61 -12.62
C ALA A 188 11.36 -1.76 -13.81
N ALA A 189 11.87 -0.64 -14.34
CA ALA A 189 12.74 -0.63 -15.52
C ALA A 189 14.11 -1.27 -15.28
N THR A 190 14.63 -1.20 -14.05
CA THR A 190 15.90 -1.81 -13.65
C THR A 190 15.73 -3.21 -13.06
N ASN A 191 14.49 -3.69 -12.90
CA ASN A 191 14.17 -4.98 -12.28
C ASN A 191 14.82 -5.09 -10.88
N THR A 192 14.68 -4.02 -10.09
CA THR A 192 15.13 -3.93 -8.70
C THR A 192 13.93 -3.96 -7.76
N LYS A 193 14.20 -4.23 -6.47
CA LYS A 193 13.21 -4.11 -5.41
C LYS A 193 13.28 -2.71 -4.82
N LEU A 194 12.13 -2.06 -4.65
CA LEU A 194 11.99 -0.80 -3.94
C LEU A 194 11.10 -1.03 -2.71
N VAL A 195 11.66 -0.80 -1.52
CA VAL A 195 10.91 -0.78 -0.28
C VAL A 195 10.81 0.67 0.18
N LEU A 196 9.59 1.20 0.16
CA LEU A 196 9.26 2.51 0.70
C LEU A 196 8.93 2.33 2.18
N VAL A 197 9.69 2.98 3.06
CA VAL A 197 9.44 2.95 4.50
C VAL A 197 8.72 4.23 4.87
N ALA A 198 7.50 4.10 5.36
CA ALA A 198 6.72 5.21 5.89
C ALA A 198 6.76 5.14 7.42
N THR A 199 7.29 6.19 8.03
CA THR A 199 7.28 6.38 9.49
C THR A 199 6.22 7.44 9.82
N PRO A 200 5.47 7.35 10.92
CA PRO A 200 4.41 8.28 11.21
C PRO A 200 5.08 9.53 11.80
N GLY A 201 5.38 10.54 10.98
CA GLY A 201 5.87 11.84 11.45
C GLY A 201 4.75 12.73 11.99
N ASP A 202 5.07 13.80 12.72
CA ASP A 202 4.06 14.78 13.19
C ASP A 202 3.48 15.64 12.06
N ARG A 203 4.09 15.60 10.87
CA ARG A 203 3.65 16.40 9.72
C ARG A 203 2.53 15.72 8.95
N GLN A 204 1.58 16.55 8.50
CA GLN A 204 0.62 16.14 7.48
C GLN A 204 1.37 15.77 6.20
N PRO A 205 1.08 14.61 5.58
CA PRO A 205 1.70 14.23 4.32
C PRO A 205 1.46 15.31 3.26
N THR A 206 2.50 15.68 2.52
CA THR A 206 2.40 16.69 1.45
C THR A 206 1.68 16.15 0.21
N HIS A 207 1.42 14.84 0.17
CA HIS A 207 0.76 14.15 -0.92
C HIS A 207 0.04 12.88 -0.45
N THR A 208 -0.76 12.31 -1.34
CA THR A 208 -1.63 11.14 -1.08
C THR A 208 -1.07 9.82 -1.60
N LEU A 209 0.06 9.83 -2.34
CA LEU A 209 0.61 8.62 -2.95
C LEU A 209 0.91 7.46 -1.97
N ILE A 210 1.43 7.72 -0.76
CA ILE A 210 1.59 6.66 0.25
C ILE A 210 0.24 6.08 0.67
N ALA A 211 -0.80 6.93 0.76
CA ALA A 211 -2.16 6.48 1.06
C ALA A 211 -2.75 5.62 -0.06
N VAL A 212 -2.48 5.95 -1.33
CA VAL A 212 -2.86 5.10 -2.47
C VAL A 212 -2.27 3.69 -2.30
N LEU A 213 -0.97 3.55 -2.03
CA LEU A 213 -0.38 2.21 -1.84
C LEU A 213 -0.96 1.52 -0.59
N THR A 214 -1.24 2.27 0.47
CA THR A 214 -1.84 1.70 1.70
C THR A 214 -3.22 1.10 1.41
N ASN A 215 -4.02 1.80 0.61
CA ASN A 215 -5.40 1.41 0.33
C ASN A 215 -5.49 0.33 -0.77
N ASP A 216 -4.62 0.40 -1.77
CA ASP A 216 -4.79 -0.31 -3.04
C ASP A 216 -3.78 -1.44 -3.27
N LEU A 217 -2.61 -1.43 -2.62
CA LEU A 217 -1.65 -2.53 -2.73
C LEU A 217 -1.93 -3.61 -1.68
N PRO A 218 -2.23 -4.85 -2.10
CA PRO A 218 -2.68 -5.91 -1.20
C PRO A 218 -1.59 -6.43 -0.23
N ASN A 219 -0.32 -6.05 -0.45
CA ASN A 219 0.82 -6.57 0.30
C ASN A 219 1.57 -5.50 1.09
N THR A 220 0.95 -4.34 1.32
CA THR A 220 1.49 -3.33 2.23
C THR A 220 1.65 -3.95 3.63
N GLN A 221 2.85 -3.83 4.19
CA GLN A 221 3.16 -4.37 5.52
C GLN A 221 3.04 -3.27 6.57
N HIS A 222 2.49 -3.64 7.73
CA HIS A 222 2.38 -2.76 8.89
C HIS A 222 3.06 -3.43 10.08
N LEU A 223 3.98 -2.72 10.73
CA LEU A 223 4.64 -3.16 11.96
C LEU A 223 4.41 -2.15 13.07
N GLY A 224 4.34 -2.62 14.32
CA GLY A 224 4.03 -1.79 15.48
C GLY A 224 2.53 -1.55 15.67
N THR A 225 2.19 -0.60 16.54
CA THR A 225 0.78 -0.31 16.89
C THR A 225 0.34 1.02 16.27
N PRO A 226 -0.62 1.01 15.33
CA PRO A 226 -1.16 2.24 14.75
C PRO A 226 -1.76 3.16 15.82
N ASP A 227 -1.53 4.47 15.69
CA ASP A 227 -2.21 5.46 16.53
C ASP A 227 -3.69 5.59 16.08
N PRO A 228 -4.67 5.25 16.93
CA PRO A 228 -6.08 5.33 16.57
C PRO A 228 -6.57 6.75 16.30
N GLY A 229 -5.87 7.78 16.79
CA GLY A 229 -6.21 9.18 16.52
C GLY A 229 -5.75 9.67 15.15
N ARG A 230 -4.87 8.92 14.48
CA ARG A 230 -4.25 9.35 13.22
C ARG A 230 -5.07 8.89 12.03
N THR A 231 -5.79 9.84 11.42
CA THR A 231 -6.56 9.57 10.19
C THR A 231 -5.69 9.79 8.96
N GLN A 232 -5.66 8.81 8.06
CA GLN A 232 -4.95 8.94 6.78
C GLN A 232 -5.64 9.98 5.88
N PRO A 233 -4.90 10.80 5.12
CA PRO A 233 -5.52 11.73 4.17
C PRO A 233 -6.30 10.95 3.12
N ARG A 234 -7.53 11.40 2.82
CA ARG A 234 -8.31 10.85 1.71
C ARG A 234 -7.59 11.10 0.39
N THR A 235 -7.48 10.07 -0.43
CA THR A 235 -6.92 10.10 -1.79
C THR A 235 -7.87 10.80 -2.78
N ALA A 236 -7.35 11.29 -3.90
CA ALA A 236 -8.18 11.82 -4.99
C ALA A 236 -9.04 10.71 -5.60
N ILE A 237 -8.57 9.45 -5.63
CA ILE A 237 -9.36 8.26 -5.97
C ILE A 237 -10.62 8.18 -5.10
N GLU A 238 -10.48 8.15 -3.77
CA GLU A 238 -11.62 8.04 -2.85
C GLU A 238 -12.58 9.24 -2.98
N ARG A 239 -12.04 10.45 -3.16
CA ARG A 239 -12.86 11.64 -3.36
C ARG A 239 -13.64 11.57 -4.68
N ALA A 240 -13.01 11.14 -5.77
CA ALA A 240 -13.64 11.00 -7.07
C ALA A 240 -14.71 9.89 -7.05
N GLU A 241 -14.42 8.72 -6.47
CA GLU A 241 -15.40 7.64 -6.29
C GLU A 241 -16.63 8.13 -5.51
N HIS A 242 -16.41 8.83 -4.39
CA HIS A 242 -17.50 9.40 -3.60
C HIS A 242 -18.32 10.41 -4.39
N TYR A 243 -17.66 11.30 -5.14
CA TYR A 243 -18.35 12.29 -5.98
C TYR A 243 -19.21 11.63 -7.07
N LEU A 244 -18.68 10.63 -7.77
CA LEU A 244 -19.37 9.90 -8.83
C LEU A 244 -20.56 9.09 -8.31
N ALA A 245 -20.49 8.60 -7.07
CA ALA A 245 -21.61 7.94 -6.40
C ALA A 245 -22.70 8.92 -5.98
N ALA A 246 -22.32 10.13 -5.56
CA ALA A 246 -23.24 11.17 -5.10
C ALA A 246 -23.87 11.99 -6.25
N THR A 247 -23.22 12.06 -7.41
CA THR A 247 -23.60 12.97 -8.51
C THR A 247 -23.77 12.22 -9.83
N SER A 248 -24.93 12.40 -10.48
CA SER A 248 -25.28 11.74 -11.76
C SER A 248 -25.27 12.68 -12.97
N THR A 249 -24.90 13.95 -12.80
CA THR A 249 -24.89 14.94 -13.89
C THR A 249 -23.79 14.62 -14.90
N PRO A 250 -24.11 14.47 -16.21
CA PRO A 250 -23.09 14.26 -17.24
C PRO A 250 -22.20 15.50 -17.40
N SER A 251 -20.88 15.30 -17.41
CA SER A 251 -19.89 16.33 -17.70
C SER A 251 -18.63 15.69 -18.32
N PRO A 252 -17.81 16.43 -19.08
CA PRO A 252 -16.56 15.90 -19.61
C PRO A 252 -15.58 15.51 -18.48
N GLU A 253 -15.55 16.24 -17.37
CA GLU A 253 -14.74 15.93 -16.19
C GLU A 253 -15.17 14.60 -15.57
N ARG A 254 -16.49 14.36 -15.49
CA ARG A 254 -17.06 13.09 -15.02
C ARG A 254 -16.61 11.92 -15.91
N SER A 255 -16.70 12.08 -17.23
CA SER A 255 -16.27 11.03 -18.17
C SER A 255 -14.79 10.71 -18.00
N ARG A 256 -13.93 11.73 -17.90
CA ARG A 256 -12.49 11.54 -17.65
C ARG A 256 -12.23 10.84 -16.31
N ALA A 257 -12.90 11.24 -15.23
CA ALA A 257 -12.75 10.58 -13.93
C ALA A 257 -13.15 9.10 -13.98
N VAL A 258 -14.24 8.77 -14.69
CA VAL A 258 -14.67 7.38 -14.90
C VAL A 258 -13.61 6.58 -15.67
N GLU A 259 -13.02 7.15 -16.71
CA GLU A 259 -11.95 6.51 -17.49
C GLU A 259 -10.72 6.22 -16.62
N VAL A 260 -10.29 7.17 -15.80
CA VAL A 260 -9.13 7.00 -14.90
C VAL A 260 -9.40 5.96 -13.81
N LEU A 261 -10.60 5.94 -13.22
CA LEU A 261 -10.98 4.90 -12.25
C LEU A 261 -11.14 3.52 -12.89
N TYR A 262 -11.53 3.47 -14.17
CA TYR A 262 -11.52 2.22 -14.94
C TYR A 262 -10.09 1.71 -15.13
N GLN A 263 -9.12 2.57 -15.44
CA GLN A 263 -7.69 2.22 -15.49
C GLN A 263 -7.21 1.65 -14.15
N ARG A 264 -7.52 2.30 -13.01
CA ARG A 264 -7.23 1.76 -11.67
C ARG A 264 -7.78 0.35 -11.49
N THR A 265 -9.02 0.11 -11.92
CA THR A 265 -9.65 -1.22 -11.80
C THR A 265 -8.88 -2.27 -12.60
N GLN A 266 -8.38 -1.92 -13.78
CA GLN A 266 -7.54 -2.81 -14.59
C GLN A 266 -6.20 -3.11 -13.90
N VAL A 267 -5.53 -2.10 -13.34
CA VAL A 267 -4.28 -2.27 -12.57
C VAL A 267 -4.50 -3.21 -11.38
N LEU A 268 -5.57 -3.01 -10.62
CA LEU A 268 -5.92 -3.86 -9.49
C LEU A 268 -6.24 -5.31 -9.90
N ALA A 269 -6.89 -5.50 -11.05
CA ALA A 269 -7.13 -6.83 -11.60
C ALA A 269 -5.81 -7.52 -11.97
N GLN A 270 -4.90 -6.81 -12.65
CA GLN A 270 -3.59 -7.32 -13.02
C GLN A 270 -2.73 -7.70 -11.79
N LEU A 271 -2.75 -6.87 -10.74
CA LEU A 271 -2.08 -7.18 -9.47
C LEU A 271 -2.56 -8.52 -8.89
N ARG A 272 -3.87 -8.74 -8.86
CA ARG A 272 -4.47 -9.99 -8.36
C ARG A 272 -4.10 -11.18 -9.23
N ASP A 273 -4.10 -11.02 -10.55
CA ASP A 273 -3.73 -12.09 -11.49
C ASP A 273 -2.27 -12.50 -11.34
N ILE A 274 -1.36 -11.54 -11.17
CA ILE A 274 0.06 -11.79 -10.90
C ILE A 274 0.22 -12.55 -9.57
N ALA A 275 -0.41 -12.06 -8.50
CA ALA A 275 -0.33 -12.70 -7.18
C ALA A 275 -0.90 -14.14 -7.21
N ALA A 276 -2.05 -14.35 -7.87
CA ALA A 276 -2.65 -15.66 -8.01
C ALA A 276 -1.77 -16.61 -8.83
N THR A 277 -1.09 -16.10 -9.86
CA THR A 277 -0.17 -16.90 -10.68
C THR A 277 1.05 -17.32 -9.88
N ALA A 278 1.64 -16.40 -9.10
CA ALA A 278 2.76 -16.71 -8.21
C ALA A 278 2.40 -17.83 -7.21
N GLN A 279 1.26 -17.70 -6.54
CA GLN A 279 0.76 -18.73 -5.61
C GLN A 279 0.56 -20.10 -6.27
N ARG A 280 0.06 -20.14 -7.52
CA ARG A 280 -0.09 -21.39 -8.27
C ARG A 280 1.27 -22.02 -8.55
N LEU A 281 2.25 -21.24 -8.99
CA LEU A 281 3.61 -21.73 -9.28
C LEU A 281 4.28 -22.29 -8.03
N ASP A 282 4.16 -21.60 -6.89
CA ASP A 282 4.68 -22.10 -5.61
C ASP A 282 4.04 -23.43 -5.20
N SER A 283 2.71 -23.55 -5.36
CA SER A 283 1.99 -24.79 -5.06
C SER A 283 2.41 -25.97 -5.95
N ILE A 284 2.78 -25.70 -7.21
CA ILE A 284 3.29 -26.71 -8.14
C ILE A 284 4.70 -27.13 -7.70
N ALA A 285 5.58 -26.17 -7.43
CA ALA A 285 6.93 -26.43 -6.96
C ALA A 285 6.93 -27.25 -5.65
N GLU A 286 6.01 -26.98 -4.73
CA GLU A 286 5.89 -27.73 -3.49
C GLU A 286 5.38 -29.17 -3.69
N ARG A 287 4.43 -29.37 -4.60
CA ARG A 287 3.98 -30.73 -4.99
C ARG A 287 5.12 -31.54 -5.62
N ASP A 288 5.95 -30.91 -6.43
CA ASP A 288 7.08 -31.59 -7.06
C ASP A 288 8.16 -31.95 -6.03
N ARG A 289 8.44 -31.08 -5.06
CA ARG A 289 9.35 -31.40 -3.93
C ARG A 289 8.84 -32.56 -3.07
N THR A 290 7.53 -32.60 -2.78
CA THR A 290 6.93 -33.68 -1.98
C THR A 290 6.96 -35.01 -2.74
N ARG A 291 6.65 -35.01 -4.04
CA ARG A 291 6.77 -36.20 -4.90
C ARG A 291 8.21 -36.71 -5.03
N GLY A 292 9.19 -35.82 -5.20
CA GLY A 292 10.61 -36.19 -5.27
C GLY A 292 11.13 -36.81 -3.98
N ARG A 293 10.69 -36.33 -2.81
CA ARG A 293 11.01 -36.93 -1.51
C ARG A 293 10.40 -38.32 -1.32
N HIS A 294 9.22 -38.59 -1.88
CA HIS A 294 8.59 -39.90 -1.84
C HIS A 294 9.30 -40.92 -2.75
N GLN A 295 9.81 -40.51 -3.91
CA GLN A 295 10.58 -41.39 -4.79
C GLN A 295 11.94 -41.79 -4.18
N ASN A 296 12.60 -40.87 -3.46
CA ASN A 296 13.92 -41.13 -2.88
C ASN A 296 13.88 -41.99 -1.59
N ARG A 297 12.70 -42.16 -0.97
CA ARG A 297 12.49 -43.12 0.14
C ARG A 297 12.10 -44.53 -0.35
N GLY A 298 11.81 -44.70 -1.63
CA GLY A 298 11.40 -45.98 -2.22
C GLY A 298 12.55 -46.87 -2.75
N ASN A 299 13.77 -46.34 -2.86
CA ASN A 299 14.93 -47.06 -3.44
C ASN A 299 15.94 -47.56 -2.39
N GLY A 300 15.53 -47.68 -1.13
CA GLY A 300 16.38 -48.15 -0.04
C GLY A 300 15.91 -49.48 0.55
N LEU A 301 15.88 -50.55 -0.24
CA LEU A 301 15.72 -51.99 0.07
C LEU A 301 15.87 -52.69 -1.31
N GLU A 302 16.76 -53.63 -1.62
CA GLU A 302 17.56 -54.63 -0.92
C GLU A 302 18.85 -54.88 -1.72
N LEU A 303 19.97 -55.16 -1.04
CA LEU A 303 20.99 -56.17 -1.42
C LEU A 303 21.76 -56.57 -0.16
#